data_AF-A0AAI9T368-F1
#
_entry.id   AF-A0AAI9T368-F1
#
_cell.length_a   1.000
_cell.length_b   1.000
_cell.length_c   1.000
_cell.angle_alpha   90.00
_cell.angle_beta   90.00
_cell.angle_gamma   90.00
#
_symmetry.space_group_name_H-M   'P 1'
#
loop_
_entity.id
_entity.type
_entity.pdbx_description
1 polymer ?
#
loop_
_entity_poly.entity_id
_entity_poly.type
_entity_poly.pdbx_seq_one_letter_code
_entity_poly.pdbx_strand_id
1 'polypeptide(L)'
;MTVIALFSSLALALKIAFAFLPNFEFVTFILMFSIVFFTITVGFGIINVYCTLNMVYFGIADWSIMYFIIFNLYGVIMLLCKQIIYWWWWMMIIICALMGYIFGSLYAIQTAILYGPNVGLTYWIKGLVFDAIHGTGNAVICAVLYPIIYKLMQVLYPNWPYLFNNKFIKYLQKIINKKNELLTLSNEQNENEKIPGK
;
A
#
# COMPACT_ATOMS: atom_id res chain seq x y z
N MET A 1 16.24 6.71 7.85
CA MET A 1 17.00 5.85 6.92
C MET A 1 16.86 4.36 7.25
N THR A 2 16.98 3.94 8.51
CA THR A 2 16.79 2.53 8.91
C THR A 2 15.43 1.95 8.52
N VAL A 3 14.33 2.70 8.70
CA VAL A 3 12.99 2.29 8.27
C VAL A 3 12.92 2.03 6.76
N ILE A 4 13.57 2.89 5.96
CA ILE A 4 13.61 2.73 4.51
C ILE A 4 14.28 1.40 4.16
N ALA A 5 15.47 1.16 4.69
CA ALA A 5 16.20 -0.08 4.47
C ALA A 5 15.41 -1.32 4.94
N LEU A 6 14.74 -1.25 6.10
CA LEU A 6 13.94 -2.34 6.64
C LEU A 6 12.76 -2.70 5.74
N PHE A 7 11.93 -1.74 5.34
CA PHE A 7 10.75 -2.03 4.52
C PHE A 7 11.12 -2.42 3.08
N SER A 8 12.15 -1.81 2.50
CA SER A 8 12.63 -2.19 1.16
C SER A 8 13.23 -3.59 1.13
N SER A 9 14.04 -3.96 2.14
CA SER A 9 14.60 -5.32 2.24
C SER A 9 13.51 -6.35 2.55
N LEU A 10 12.53 -6.01 3.39
CA LEU A 10 11.38 -6.87 3.66
C LEU A 10 10.55 -7.13 2.39
N ALA A 11 10.30 -6.09 1.58
CA ALA A 11 9.59 -6.24 0.31
C ALA A 11 10.35 -7.18 -0.65
N LEU A 12 11.67 -7.04 -0.75
CA LEU A 12 12.50 -7.94 -1.56
C LEU A 12 12.49 -9.38 -1.01
N ALA A 13 12.67 -9.54 0.31
CA ALA A 13 12.70 -10.85 0.95
C ALA A 13 11.38 -11.59 0.75
N LEU A 14 10.24 -10.90 0.87
CA LEU A 14 8.93 -11.48 0.61
C LEU A 14 8.73 -11.82 -0.86
N LYS A 15 9.22 -10.98 -1.79
CA LYS A 15 9.19 -11.32 -3.21
C LYS A 15 9.95 -12.62 -3.49
N ILE A 16 11.14 -12.78 -2.91
CA ILE A 16 11.94 -14.00 -3.08
C ILE A 16 11.28 -15.20 -2.41
N ALA A 17 10.78 -15.03 -1.18
CA ALA A 17 10.15 -16.10 -0.41
C ALA A 17 8.87 -16.64 -1.08
N PHE A 18 8.11 -15.78 -1.74
CA PHE A 18 6.87 -16.13 -2.45
C PHE A 18 7.05 -16.36 -3.95
N ALA A 19 8.29 -16.43 -4.44
CA ALA A 19 8.57 -16.66 -5.86
C ALA A 19 8.03 -18.00 -6.40
N PHE A 20 7.69 -18.95 -5.53
CA PHE A 20 7.06 -20.22 -5.90
C PHE A 20 5.60 -20.07 -6.34
N LEU A 21 4.91 -18.99 -5.94
CA LEU A 21 3.57 -18.67 -6.41
C LEU A 21 3.67 -17.71 -7.61
N PRO A 22 3.05 -18.03 -8.75
CA PRO A 22 3.08 -17.14 -9.91
C PRO A 22 2.33 -15.84 -9.59
N ASN A 23 3.02 -14.71 -9.73
CA ASN A 23 2.47 -13.35 -9.63
C ASN A 23 1.75 -13.01 -8.31
N PHE A 24 2.04 -13.74 -7.23
CA PHE A 24 1.56 -13.41 -5.90
C PHE A 24 2.63 -12.58 -5.16
N GLU A 25 2.45 -11.26 -5.10
CA GLU A 25 3.47 -10.35 -4.59
C GLU A 25 2.97 -9.47 -3.44
N PHE A 26 3.67 -9.52 -2.30
CA PHE A 26 3.44 -8.60 -1.17
C PHE A 26 4.01 -7.19 -1.41
N VAL A 27 4.79 -7.03 -2.47
CA VAL A 27 5.53 -5.82 -2.80
C VAL A 27 4.59 -4.63 -2.93
N THR A 28 3.58 -4.73 -3.79
CA THR A 28 2.63 -3.64 -4.06
C THR A 28 1.96 -3.18 -2.78
N PHE A 29 1.53 -4.11 -1.92
CA PHE A 29 0.95 -3.77 -0.63
C PHE A 29 1.93 -2.98 0.25
N ILE A 30 3.16 -3.47 0.45
CA ILE A 30 4.16 -2.83 1.33
C ILE A 30 4.51 -1.43 0.83
N LEU A 31 4.76 -1.29 -0.47
CA LEU A 31 5.11 -0.01 -1.07
C LEU A 31 3.96 0.99 -0.95
N MET A 32 2.73 0.58 -1.27
CA MET A 32 1.58 1.47 -1.21
C MET A 32 1.20 1.84 0.22
N PHE A 33 1.27 0.87 1.14
CA PHE A 33 1.12 1.10 2.57
C PHE A 33 2.11 2.17 3.05
N SER A 34 3.38 2.10 2.65
CA SER A 34 4.39 3.05 3.08
C SER A 34 4.04 4.51 2.70
N ILE A 35 3.41 4.71 1.54
CA ILE A 35 2.97 6.04 1.07
C ILE A 35 1.78 6.57 1.87
N VAL A 36 0.88 5.68 2.30
CA VAL A 36 -0.30 6.07 3.10
C VAL A 36 0.13 6.54 4.49
N PHE A 37 0.99 5.79 5.17
CA PHE A 37 1.25 6.03 6.60
C PHE A 37 2.47 6.91 6.86
N PHE A 38 3.53 6.79 6.06
CA PHE A 38 4.77 7.54 6.30
C PHE A 38 4.80 8.90 5.59
N THR A 39 5.84 9.67 5.88
CA THR A 39 6.13 10.91 5.15
C THR A 39 6.46 10.60 3.68
N ILE A 40 6.25 11.59 2.81
CA ILE A 40 6.47 11.44 1.35
C ILE A 40 7.91 11.00 1.08
N THR A 41 8.88 11.61 1.76
CA THR A 41 10.31 11.28 1.62
C THR A 41 10.60 9.84 2.01
N VAL A 42 9.99 9.33 3.08
CA VAL A 42 10.19 7.95 3.53
C VAL A 42 9.51 6.96 2.59
N GLY A 43 8.25 7.20 2.21
CA GLY A 43 7.50 6.31 1.32
C GLY A 43 8.13 6.18 -0.07
N PHE A 44 8.47 7.29 -0.74
CA PHE A 44 9.18 7.26 -2.02
C PHE A 44 10.63 6.75 -1.86
N GLY A 45 11.26 6.99 -0.71
CA GLY A 45 12.53 6.36 -0.37
C GLY A 45 12.45 4.84 -0.37
N ILE A 46 11.41 4.27 0.24
CA ILE A 46 11.18 2.80 0.29
C ILE A 46 10.99 2.24 -1.12
N ILE A 47 10.19 2.90 -1.96
CA ILE A 47 9.96 2.52 -3.36
C ILE A 47 11.27 2.48 -4.13
N ASN A 48 12.03 3.57 -4.12
CA ASN A 48 13.24 3.66 -4.93
C ASN A 48 14.34 2.73 -4.44
N VAL A 49 14.52 2.58 -3.12
CA VAL A 49 15.48 1.61 -2.57
C VAL A 49 15.07 0.18 -2.90
N TYR A 50 13.77 -0.16 -2.84
CA TYR A 50 13.29 -1.48 -3.26
C TYR A 50 13.59 -1.74 -4.75
N CYS A 51 13.28 -0.78 -5.64
CA CYS A 51 13.55 -0.94 -7.06
C CYS A 51 15.05 -1.13 -7.34
N THR A 52 15.92 -0.36 -6.67
CA THR A 52 17.37 -0.54 -6.77
C THR A 52 17.80 -1.92 -6.26
N LEU A 53 17.31 -2.36 -5.10
CA LEU A 53 17.64 -3.67 -4.55
C LEU A 53 17.18 -4.82 -5.47
N ASN A 54 15.96 -4.72 -6.01
CA ASN A 54 15.42 -5.70 -6.94
C ASN A 54 16.25 -5.74 -8.24
N MET A 55 16.71 -4.58 -8.75
CA MET A 55 17.61 -4.48 -9.88
C MET A 55 18.99 -5.10 -9.60
N VAL A 56 19.56 -4.86 -8.42
CA VAL A 56 20.86 -5.46 -8.04
C VAL A 56 20.76 -6.97 -7.89
N TYR A 57 19.66 -7.48 -7.33
CA TYR A 57 19.49 -8.92 -7.07
C TYR A 57 19.19 -9.73 -8.35
N PHE A 58 18.24 -9.28 -9.18
CA PHE A 58 17.82 -10.01 -10.37
C PHE A 58 18.60 -9.61 -11.65
N GLY A 59 19.50 -8.63 -11.54
CA GLY A 59 20.25 -8.07 -12.67
C GLY A 59 19.55 -6.90 -13.36
N ILE A 60 20.29 -6.20 -14.21
CA ILE A 60 19.79 -5.05 -14.97
C ILE A 60 19.24 -5.52 -16.31
N ALA A 61 17.99 -5.20 -16.59
CA ALA A 61 17.33 -5.47 -17.86
C ALA A 61 16.26 -4.41 -18.18
N ASP A 62 15.51 -4.62 -19.27
CA ASP A 62 14.39 -3.77 -19.69
C ASP A 62 13.33 -3.61 -18.58
N TRP A 63 13.03 -4.67 -17.82
CA TRP A 63 12.08 -4.61 -16.71
C TRP A 63 12.53 -3.70 -15.56
N SER A 64 13.84 -3.48 -15.38
CA SER A 64 14.37 -2.74 -14.23
C SER A 64 13.92 -1.28 -14.25
N ILE A 65 14.01 -0.62 -15.41
CA ILE A 65 13.58 0.78 -15.60
C ILE A 65 12.06 0.88 -15.42
N MET A 66 11.32 -0.09 -15.94
CA MET A 66 9.86 -0.08 -15.84
C MET A 66 9.36 -0.20 -14.41
N TYR A 67 10.05 -0.96 -13.56
CA TYR A 67 9.70 -1.03 -12.14
C TYR A 67 9.81 0.32 -11.45
N PHE A 68 10.85 1.10 -11.75
CA PHE A 68 10.94 2.47 -11.23
C PHE A 68 9.76 3.32 -11.68
N ILE A 69 9.39 3.25 -12.96
CA ILE A 69 8.27 4.02 -13.52
C ILE A 69 6.94 3.60 -12.87
N ILE A 70 6.62 2.31 -12.89
CA ILE A 70 5.35 1.78 -12.39
C ILE A 70 5.19 2.04 -10.89
N PHE A 71 6.19 1.69 -10.06
CA PHE A 71 6.02 1.82 -8.62
C PHE A 71 6.03 3.28 -8.16
N ASN A 72 6.79 4.17 -8.80
CA ASN A 72 6.69 5.61 -8.50
C ASN A 72 5.34 6.17 -8.96
N LEU A 73 4.83 5.76 -10.12
CA LEU A 73 3.48 6.14 -10.57
C LEU A 73 2.41 5.68 -9.58
N TYR A 74 2.49 4.45 -9.09
CA TYR A 74 1.59 3.93 -8.06
C TYR A 74 1.71 4.74 -6.76
N GLY A 75 2.93 5.10 -6.36
CA GLY A 75 3.16 5.97 -5.22
C GLY A 75 2.48 7.34 -5.36
N VAL A 76 2.51 7.94 -6.56
CA VAL A 76 1.80 9.19 -6.84
C VAL A 76 0.28 9.01 -6.77
N ILE A 77 -0.26 7.96 -7.39
CA ILE A 77 -1.70 7.65 -7.33
C ILE A 77 -2.14 7.47 -5.87
N MET A 78 -1.38 6.71 -5.09
CA MET A 78 -1.65 6.47 -3.67
C MET A 78 -1.57 7.76 -2.85
N LEU A 79 -0.63 8.66 -3.16
CA LEU A 79 -0.51 9.97 -2.51
C LEU A 79 -1.75 10.84 -2.73
N LEU A 80 -2.35 10.79 -3.92
CA LEU A 80 -3.59 11.51 -4.25
C LEU A 80 -4.79 10.87 -3.55
N CYS A 81 -4.87 9.54 -3.52
CA CYS A 81 -5.97 8.80 -2.94
C CYS A 81 -5.92 8.66 -1.41
N LYS A 82 -4.79 8.93 -0.74
CA LYS A 82 -4.67 8.68 0.72
C LYS A 82 -5.73 9.37 1.57
N GLN A 83 -6.22 10.54 1.15
CA GLN A 83 -7.27 11.25 1.89
C GLN A 83 -8.58 10.46 1.90
N ILE A 84 -8.96 9.86 0.76
CA ILE A 84 -10.16 9.03 0.67
C ILE A 84 -9.97 7.71 1.42
N ILE A 85 -8.76 7.15 1.39
CA ILE A 85 -8.41 5.89 2.09
C ILE A 85 -8.54 6.04 3.61
N TYR A 86 -8.16 7.19 4.17
CA TYR A 86 -8.35 7.43 5.60
C TYR A 86 -9.83 7.30 5.98
N TRP A 87 -10.72 7.95 5.24
CA TRP A 87 -12.16 7.89 5.49
C TRP A 87 -12.78 6.52 5.19
N TRP A 88 -12.34 5.88 4.10
CA TRP A 88 -12.90 4.65 3.57
C TRP A 88 -11.79 3.62 3.41
N TRP A 89 -11.50 2.87 4.47
CA TRP A 89 -10.36 1.95 4.52
C TRP A 89 -10.36 0.92 3.37
N TRP A 90 -11.55 0.46 2.94
CA TRP A 90 -11.71 -0.49 1.84
C TRP A 90 -11.30 0.07 0.46
N MET A 91 -11.17 1.40 0.30
CA MET A 91 -10.60 2.00 -0.91
C MET A 91 -9.17 1.50 -1.16
N MET A 92 -8.41 1.21 -0.10
CA MET A 92 -7.06 0.65 -0.24
C MET A 92 -7.08 -0.68 -0.98
N ILE A 93 -8.08 -1.53 -0.71
CA ILE A 93 -8.23 -2.85 -1.32
C ILE A 93 -8.47 -2.70 -2.82
N ILE A 94 -9.39 -1.80 -3.19
CA ILE A 94 -9.75 -1.54 -4.59
C ILE A 94 -8.56 -0.97 -5.35
N ILE A 95 -7.86 0.02 -4.78
CA ILE A 95 -6.72 0.66 -5.46
C ILE A 95 -5.58 -0.35 -5.65
N CYS A 96 -5.24 -1.15 -4.63
CA CYS A 96 -4.21 -2.19 -4.76
C CYS A 96 -4.60 -3.27 -5.78
N ALA A 97 -5.88 -3.66 -5.83
CA ALA A 97 -6.37 -4.60 -6.82
C ALA A 97 -6.23 -4.04 -8.25
N LEU A 98 -6.73 -2.82 -8.48
CA LEU A 98 -6.63 -2.13 -9.78
C LEU A 98 -5.19 -1.97 -10.24
N MET A 99 -4.27 -1.62 -9.34
CA MET A 99 -2.84 -1.57 -9.65
C MET A 99 -2.34 -2.93 -10.16
N GLY A 100 -2.75 -4.04 -9.52
CA GLY A 100 -2.39 -5.37 -9.99
C GLY A 100 -2.96 -5.72 -11.37
N TYR A 101 -4.22 -5.39 -11.64
CA TYR A 101 -4.85 -5.61 -12.95
C TYR A 101 -4.23 -4.78 -14.08
N ILE A 102 -3.76 -3.58 -13.76
CA ILE A 102 -3.17 -2.66 -14.74
C ILE A 102 -1.68 -2.97 -14.96
N PHE A 103 -1.03 -3.73 -14.08
CA PHE A 103 0.41 -3.97 -14.13
C PHE A 103 0.89 -4.55 -15.46
N GLY A 104 0.30 -5.66 -15.94
CA GLY A 104 0.69 -6.26 -17.22
C GLY A 104 0.31 -5.39 -18.42
N SER A 105 -0.75 -4.59 -18.33
CA SER A 105 -1.07 -3.61 -19.39
C SER A 105 -0.01 -2.51 -19.52
N LEU A 106 0.54 -2.02 -18.40
CA LEU A 106 1.64 -1.04 -18.42
C LEU A 106 2.90 -1.69 -18.99
N TYR A 107 3.20 -2.91 -18.59
CA TYR A 107 4.34 -3.66 -19.11
C TYR A 107 4.20 -3.93 -20.61
N ALA A 108 3.01 -4.27 -21.08
CA ALA A 108 2.72 -4.47 -22.49
C ALA A 108 2.97 -3.22 -23.34
N ILE A 109 2.70 -2.02 -22.81
CA ILE A 109 3.01 -0.75 -23.48
C ILE A 109 4.53 -0.63 -23.70
N GLN A 110 5.33 -0.93 -22.68
CA GLN A 110 6.79 -0.95 -22.83
C GLN A 110 7.22 -1.98 -23.87
N THR A 111 6.69 -3.20 -23.81
CA THR A 111 6.99 -4.24 -24.79
C THR A 111 6.61 -3.82 -26.21
N ALA A 112 5.49 -3.11 -26.38
CA ALA A 112 5.08 -2.55 -27.67
C ALA A 112 6.06 -1.50 -28.20
N ILE A 113 6.57 -0.63 -27.32
CA ILE A 113 7.54 0.41 -27.67
C ILE A 113 8.90 -0.20 -28.05
N LEU A 114 9.37 -1.20 -27.31
CA LEU A 114 10.70 -1.80 -27.50
C LEU A 114 10.75 -2.81 -28.64
N TYR A 115 9.71 -3.65 -28.78
CA TYR A 115 9.72 -4.83 -29.66
C TYR A 115 8.63 -4.78 -30.74
N GLY A 116 7.84 -3.71 -30.77
CA GLY A 116 6.82 -3.46 -31.79
C GLY A 116 5.39 -3.75 -31.32
N PRO A 117 4.38 -3.07 -31.92
CA PRO A 117 2.99 -3.11 -31.45
C PRO A 117 2.38 -4.53 -31.38
N ASN A 118 2.67 -5.37 -32.37
CA ASN A 118 2.15 -6.73 -32.43
C ASN A 118 2.70 -7.62 -31.29
N VAL A 119 3.95 -7.40 -30.89
CA VAL A 119 4.60 -8.13 -29.79
C VAL A 119 3.98 -7.71 -28.46
N GLY A 120 3.79 -6.40 -28.25
CA GLY A 120 3.13 -5.88 -27.06
C GLY A 120 1.68 -6.36 -26.92
N LEU A 121 0.91 -6.37 -28.02
CA LEU A 121 -0.46 -6.90 -28.02
C LEU A 121 -0.49 -8.39 -27.66
N THR A 122 0.42 -9.19 -28.23
CA THR A 122 0.53 -10.61 -27.93
C THR A 122 0.92 -10.85 -26.47
N TYR A 123 1.86 -10.05 -25.94
CA TYR A 123 2.26 -10.08 -24.54
C TYR A 123 1.07 -9.79 -23.62
N TRP A 124 0.31 -8.73 -23.92
CA TRP A 124 -0.85 -8.35 -23.12
C TRP A 124 -1.91 -9.44 -23.07
N ILE A 125 -2.30 -9.99 -24.23
CA ILE A 125 -3.31 -11.05 -24.32
C ILE A 125 -2.89 -12.29 -23.53
N LYS A 126 -1.61 -12.69 -23.64
CA LYS A 126 -1.06 -13.82 -22.86
C LYS A 126 -0.95 -13.50 -21.36
N GLY A 127 -0.78 -12.22 -21.03
CA GLY A 127 -0.63 -11.71 -19.67
C GLY A 127 -1.94 -11.64 -18.87
N LEU A 128 -3.11 -11.64 -19.50
CA LEU A 128 -4.39 -11.39 -18.82
C LEU A 128 -4.68 -12.32 -17.63
N VAL A 129 -4.32 -13.61 -17.74
CA VAL A 129 -4.48 -14.57 -16.63
C VAL A 129 -3.58 -14.19 -15.46
N PHE A 130 -2.35 -13.78 -15.75
CA PHE A 130 -1.40 -13.34 -14.73
C PHE A 130 -1.82 -12.02 -14.10
N ASP A 131 -2.37 -11.08 -14.88
CA ASP A 131 -2.94 -9.83 -14.37
C ASP A 131 -4.15 -10.08 -13.45
N ALA A 132 -4.98 -11.07 -13.79
CA ALA A 132 -6.10 -11.46 -12.94
C ALA A 132 -5.64 -12.07 -11.61
N ILE A 133 -4.61 -12.93 -11.64
CA ILE A 133 -4.00 -13.50 -10.44
C ILE A 133 -3.36 -12.39 -9.59
N HIS A 134 -2.59 -11.49 -10.22
CA HIS A 134 -1.90 -10.40 -9.54
C HIS A 134 -2.90 -9.42 -8.90
N GLY A 135 -3.91 -8.96 -9.65
CA GLY A 135 -4.96 -8.07 -9.18
C GLY A 135 -5.75 -8.66 -8.02
N THR A 136 -6.18 -9.92 -8.14
CA THR A 136 -6.91 -10.61 -7.07
C THR A 136 -6.03 -10.86 -5.85
N GLY A 137 -4.77 -11.28 -6.06
CA GLY A 137 -3.79 -11.48 -5.01
C GLY A 137 -3.56 -10.21 -4.19
N ASN A 138 -3.36 -9.07 -4.85
CA ASN A 138 -3.24 -7.78 -4.18
C ASN A 138 -4.49 -7.41 -3.38
N ALA A 139 -5.68 -7.71 -3.90
CA ALA A 139 -6.93 -7.46 -3.18
C ALA A 139 -7.01 -8.29 -1.89
N VAL A 140 -6.72 -9.59 -1.97
CA VAL A 140 -6.75 -10.52 -0.83
C VAL A 140 -5.69 -10.15 0.21
N ILE A 141 -4.44 -9.92 -0.21
CA ILE A 141 -3.35 -9.51 0.69
C ILE A 141 -3.73 -8.21 1.41
N CYS A 142 -4.23 -7.22 0.68
CA CYS A 142 -4.63 -5.95 1.25
C CYS A 142 -5.79 -6.12 2.25
N ALA A 143 -6.83 -6.90 1.90
CA ALA A 143 -7.96 -7.14 2.78
C ALA A 143 -7.57 -7.78 4.11
N VAL A 144 -6.62 -8.72 4.09
CA VAL A 144 -6.16 -9.42 5.29
C VAL A 144 -5.18 -8.58 6.11
N LEU A 145 -4.17 -7.99 5.47
CA LEU A 145 -3.08 -7.31 6.18
C LEU A 145 -3.42 -5.87 6.58
N TYR A 146 -4.18 -5.14 5.77
CA TYR A 146 -4.48 -3.73 6.06
C TYR A 146 -5.05 -3.49 7.46
N PRO A 147 -6.08 -4.20 7.96
CA PRO A 147 -6.63 -3.94 9.29
C PRO A 147 -5.62 -4.22 10.42
N ILE A 148 -4.77 -5.24 10.26
CA ILE A 148 -3.74 -5.62 11.23
C ILE A 148 -2.68 -4.52 11.29
N ILE A 149 -2.17 -4.12 10.13
CA ILE A 149 -1.12 -3.13 10.03
C ILE A 149 -1.62 -1.74 10.43
N TYR A 150 -2.87 -1.38 10.10
CA TYR A 150 -3.47 -0.11 10.51
C TYR A 150 -3.49 0.02 12.05
N LYS A 151 -3.89 -1.04 12.77
CA LYS A 151 -3.82 -1.08 14.24
C LYS A 151 -2.38 -0.98 14.75
N LEU A 152 -1.45 -1.69 14.13
CA LEU A 152 -0.03 -1.60 14.50
C LEU A 152 0.49 -0.16 14.36
N MET A 153 0.13 0.54 13.28
CA MET A 153 0.54 1.93 13.08
C MET A 153 -0.09 2.89 14.10
N GLN A 154 -1.32 2.63 14.56
CA GLN A 154 -1.93 3.39 15.65
C GLN A 154 -1.14 3.27 16.96
N VAL A 155 -0.58 2.09 17.24
CA VAL A 155 0.24 1.86 18.44
C VAL A 155 1.62 2.50 18.30
N LEU A 156 2.18 2.53 17.09
CA LEU A 156 3.54 3.01 16.84
C LEU A 156 3.64 4.53 16.66
N TYR A 157 2.62 5.19 16.12
CA TYR A 157 2.71 6.64 15.83
C TYR A 157 3.03 7.54 17.03
N PRO A 158 2.54 7.29 18.27
CA PRO A 158 2.82 8.16 19.40
C PRO A 158 4.30 8.16 19.78
N ASN A 159 4.99 7.03 19.57
CA ASN A 159 6.39 6.87 19.89
C ASN A 159 7.28 7.60 18.86
N TRP A 160 6.94 7.53 17.57
CA TRP A 160 7.76 8.09 16.48
C TRP A 160 6.98 8.98 15.50
N PRO A 161 6.39 10.10 15.96
CA PRO A 161 5.47 10.91 15.15
C PRO A 161 6.11 11.50 13.88
N TYR A 162 7.42 11.78 13.90
CA TYR A 162 8.17 12.34 12.77
C TYR A 162 8.22 11.40 11.54
N LEU A 163 8.01 10.09 11.74
CA LEU A 163 8.00 9.11 10.66
C LEU A 163 6.67 9.13 9.88
N PHE A 164 5.60 9.52 10.56
CA PHE A 164 4.23 9.41 10.06
C PHE A 164 3.78 10.68 9.34
N ASN A 165 2.79 10.52 8.47
CA ASN A 165 2.19 11.63 7.77
C ASN A 165 1.37 12.51 8.71
N ASN A 166 1.56 13.84 8.66
CA ASN A 166 0.74 14.78 9.44
C ASN A 166 -0.77 14.62 9.18
N LYS A 167 -1.17 14.27 7.95
CA LYS A 167 -2.58 13.99 7.64
C LYS A 167 -3.10 12.75 8.35
N PHE A 168 -2.28 11.70 8.45
CA PHE A 168 -2.61 10.47 9.16
C PHE A 168 -2.74 10.73 10.67
N ILE A 169 -1.81 11.47 11.27
CA ILE A 169 -1.86 11.84 12.68
C ILE A 169 -3.12 12.65 13.00
N LYS A 170 -3.42 13.68 12.20
CA LYS A 170 -4.65 14.49 12.37
C LYS A 170 -5.92 13.63 12.24
N TYR A 171 -5.93 12.69 11.30
CA TYR A 171 -7.04 11.76 11.12
C TYR A 171 -7.25 10.88 12.37
N LEU A 172 -6.18 10.30 12.92
CA LEU A 172 -6.24 9.51 14.13
C LEU A 172 -6.70 10.32 15.35
N GLN A 173 -6.16 11.52 15.55
CA GLN A 173 -6.59 12.41 16.63
C GLN A 173 -8.09 12.71 16.54
N LYS A 174 -8.61 12.97 15.34
CA LYS A 174 -10.06 13.18 15.13
C LYS A 174 -10.89 11.96 15.53
N ILE A 175 -10.44 10.74 15.20
CA ILE A 175 -11.15 9.52 15.60
C ILE A 175 -11.12 9.34 17.12
N ILE A 176 -9.95 9.53 17.75
CA ILE A 176 -9.77 9.35 19.19
C ILE A 176 -10.65 10.36 19.95
N ASN A 177 -10.64 11.63 19.55
CA ASN A 177 -11.47 12.67 20.17
C ASN A 177 -12.95 12.33 20.08
N LYS A 178 -13.43 11.94 18.90
CA LYS A 178 -14.83 11.53 18.70
C LYS A 178 -15.21 10.32 19.56
N LYS A 179 -14.30 9.35 19.70
CA LYS A 179 -14.53 8.18 20.56
C LYS A 179 -14.64 8.57 22.03
N ASN A 180 -13.79 9.48 22.50
CA ASN A 180 -13.82 9.97 23.86
C ASN A 180 -15.11 10.75 24.15
N GLU A 181 -15.56 11.61 23.23
CA GLU A 181 -16.84 12.33 23.33
C GLU A 181 -18.03 11.36 23.44
N LEU A 182 -18.04 10.28 22.65
CA LEU A 182 -19.10 9.27 22.74
C LEU A 182 -19.07 8.48 24.06
N LEU A 183 -17.87 8.20 24.58
CA LEU A 183 -17.71 7.53 25.87
C LEU A 183 -18.18 8.42 27.02
N THR A 184 -17.85 9.72 27.02
CA THR A 184 -18.33 10.66 28.04
C THR A 184 -19.86 10.77 28.01
N LEU A 185 -20.47 10.90 26.84
CA LEU A 185 -21.93 10.94 26.69
C LEU A 185 -22.59 9.64 27.20
N SER A 186 -22.02 8.48 26.90
CA SER A 186 -22.55 7.20 27.39
C SER A 186 -22.44 7.05 28.91
N ASN A 187 -21.37 7.58 29.52
CA ASN A 187 -21.19 7.54 30.97
C ASN A 187 -22.18 8.49 31.67
N GLU A 188 -22.39 9.70 31.14
CA GLU A 188 -23.39 10.64 31.67
C GLU A 188 -24.81 10.08 31.59
N GLN A 189 -25.17 9.39 30.50
CA GLN A 189 -26.48 8.72 30.38
C GLN A 189 -26.65 7.60 31.42
N ASN A 190 -25.63 6.77 31.62
CA ASN A 190 -25.65 5.68 32.61
C ASN A 190 -25.68 6.18 34.06
N GLU A 191 -25.06 7.34 34.36
CA GLU A 191 -25.16 7.97 35.68
C GLU A 191 -26.57 8.55 35.92
N ASN A 192 -27.17 9.18 34.92
CA ASN A 192 -28.52 9.73 35.01
C ASN A 192 -29.60 8.63 35.14
N GLU A 193 -29.43 7.46 34.52
CA GLU A 193 -30.32 6.30 34.69
C GLU A 193 -30.19 5.63 36.07
N LYS A 194 -29.04 5.74 36.75
CA LYS A 194 -28.83 5.23 38.11
C LYS A 194 -29.46 6.10 39.20
N ILE A 195 -29.99 7.27 38.86
CA ILE A 195 -30.73 8.15 39.79
C ILE A 195 -32.23 8.15 39.44
N PRO A 196 -32.99 7.04 39.63
CA PRO A 196 -34.43 7.12 39.63
C PRO A 196 -34.90 7.50 41.05
N GLY A 197 -35.27 8.77 41.24
CA GLY A 197 -36.16 9.21 42.31
C GLY A 197 -35.63 9.13 43.75
N LYS A 198 -35.19 10.27 44.28
CA LYS A 198 -35.61 10.73 45.60
C LYS A 198 -36.23 12.12 45.46
#